data_AF-A0A645HJE4-F1
#
_entry.id   AF-A0A645HJE4-F1
#
_cell.length_a   1.000
_cell.length_b   1.000
_cell.length_c   1.000
_cell.angle_alpha   90.00
_cell.angle_beta   90.00
_cell.angle_gamma   90.00
#
_symmetry.space_group_name_H-M   'P 1'
#
loop_
_entity.id
_entity.type
_entity.pdbx_description
1 polymer ?
#
loop_
_entity_poly.entity_id
_entity_poly.type
_entity_poly.pdbx_seq_one_letter_code
_entity_poly.pdbx_strand_id
1 'polypeptide(L)'
;MGDGLATSLAGMFGGPANTTYGENTGVLVLSRVYDPKVVRLAAIYAVVLSFSPKFAAVINSIPAAVIGGVSFILYGMISAVGVRNVVENQVDFTRSRNLIIAAVILVSGLGFNSCGGLTFTVAGAHVTLTGLAIAAIAGVALNAILPGNDFQFGKTASADGSADLGKY
;
A
#
# COMPACT_ATOMS: atom_id res chain seq x y z
N MET A 1 11.76 -1.99 8.40
CA MET A 1 12.60 -3.15 8.83
C MET A 1 11.75 -4.32 9.33
N GLY A 2 10.79 -4.11 10.24
CA GLY A 2 9.89 -5.18 10.73
C GLY A 2 9.11 -5.93 9.64
N ASP A 3 8.39 -5.21 8.78
CA ASP A 3 7.60 -5.82 7.68
C ASP A 3 8.45 -6.61 6.68
N GLY A 4 9.70 -6.18 6.45
CA GLY A 4 10.65 -6.88 5.59
C GLY A 4 11.06 -8.23 6.17
N LEU A 5 11.44 -8.26 7.45
CA LEU A 5 11.78 -9.52 8.14
C LEU A 5 10.58 -10.45 8.26
N ALA A 6 9.40 -9.91 8.57
CA ALA A 6 8.16 -10.67 8.65
C ALA A 6 7.80 -11.29 7.29
N THR A 7 7.99 -10.55 6.19
CA THR A 7 7.75 -11.04 4.83
C THR A 7 8.78 -12.08 4.41
N SER A 8 10.06 -11.90 4.73
CA SER A 8 11.10 -12.90 4.44
C SER A 8 10.84 -14.22 5.17
N LEU A 9 10.49 -14.14 6.46
CA LEU A 9 10.10 -15.33 7.23
C LEU A 9 8.82 -15.96 6.68
N ALA A 10 7.78 -15.18 6.38
CA ALA A 10 6.55 -15.69 5.78
C ALA A 10 6.84 -16.41 4.45
N GLY A 11 7.64 -15.80 3.56
CA GLY A 11 8.02 -16.40 2.29
C GLY A 11 8.80 -17.72 2.44
N MET A 12 9.65 -17.86 3.47
CA MET A 12 10.34 -19.12 3.78
C MET A 12 9.36 -20.23 4.21
N PHE A 13 8.29 -19.88 4.90
CA PHE A 13 7.23 -20.82 5.31
C PHE A 13 6.07 -20.93 4.30
N GLY A 14 6.21 -20.34 3.10
CA GLY A 14 5.19 -20.39 2.04
C GLY A 14 3.98 -19.45 2.27
N GLY A 15 4.08 -18.53 3.21
CA GLY A 15 3.08 -17.50 3.48
C GLY A 15 3.15 -16.32 2.49
N PRO A 16 2.05 -15.54 2.37
CA PRO A 16 1.99 -14.36 1.52
C PRO A 16 2.85 -13.20 2.07
N ALA A 17 3.10 -12.20 1.23
CA ALA A 17 3.78 -10.99 1.65
C ALA A 17 2.91 -10.20 2.65
N ASN A 18 3.54 -9.73 3.73
CA ASN A 18 2.86 -9.03 4.81
C ASN A 18 3.21 -7.54 4.78
N THR A 19 2.24 -6.70 5.11
CA THR A 19 2.43 -5.25 5.21
C THR A 19 1.60 -4.69 6.36
N THR A 20 1.99 -3.53 6.89
CA THR A 20 1.22 -2.82 7.90
C THR A 20 -0.10 -2.32 7.32
N TYR A 21 -1.23 -2.84 7.84
CA TYR A 21 -2.57 -2.38 7.46
C TYR A 21 -2.91 -1.05 8.13
N GLY A 22 -3.24 -0.02 7.33
CA GLY A 22 -3.58 1.31 7.83
C GLY A 22 -4.83 1.34 8.72
N GLU A 23 -5.77 0.41 8.51
CA GLU A 23 -6.97 0.25 9.35
C GLU A 23 -6.61 -0.12 10.79
N ASN A 24 -5.60 -0.99 11.00
CA ASN A 24 -5.17 -1.41 12.33
C ASN A 24 -4.58 -0.21 13.09
N THR A 25 -3.76 0.61 12.42
CA THR A 25 -3.24 1.86 12.97
C THR A 25 -4.37 2.84 13.34
N GLY A 26 -5.44 2.90 12.54
CA GLY A 26 -6.62 3.70 12.86
C GLY A 26 -7.32 3.27 14.15
N VAL A 27 -7.45 1.96 14.39
CA VAL A 27 -8.04 1.42 15.63
C VAL A 27 -7.17 1.74 16.85
N LEU A 28 -5.83 1.67 16.72
CA LEU A 28 -4.91 2.09 17.78
C LEU A 28 -5.09 3.58 18.13
N VAL A 29 -5.30 4.44 17.13
CA VAL A 29 -5.56 5.87 17.33
C VAL A 29 -6.89 6.12 18.02
N LEU A 30 -7.94 5.38 17.66
CA LEU A 30 -9.27 5.55 18.26
C LEU A 30 -9.35 4.99 19.69
N SER A 31 -8.77 3.80 19.91
CA SER A 31 -8.76 3.15 21.23
C SER A 31 -7.79 3.80 22.22
N ARG A 32 -6.82 4.60 21.73
CA ARG A 32 -5.71 5.19 22.51
C ARG A 32 -4.86 4.16 23.25
N VAL A 33 -4.97 2.87 22.92
CA VAL A 33 -4.18 1.80 23.53
C VAL A 33 -3.01 1.47 22.60
N TYR A 34 -1.91 2.19 22.75
CA TYR A 34 -0.68 1.99 21.96
C TYR A 34 0.28 0.95 22.56
N ASP A 35 -0.17 0.14 23.54
CA ASP A 35 0.70 -0.82 24.20
C ASP A 35 1.03 -2.00 23.26
N PRO A 36 2.32 -2.21 22.89
CA PRO A 36 2.72 -3.31 22.01
C PRO A 36 2.40 -4.70 22.57
N LYS A 37 2.15 -4.83 23.88
CA LYS A 37 1.70 -6.09 24.49
C LYS A 37 0.34 -6.53 23.98
N VAL A 38 -0.57 -5.59 23.72
CA VAL A 38 -1.92 -5.88 23.20
C VAL A 38 -1.83 -6.44 21.78
N VAL A 39 -0.98 -5.84 20.96
CA VAL A 39 -0.72 -6.31 19.58
C VAL A 39 -0.07 -7.70 19.59
N ARG A 40 0.89 -7.95 20.50
CA ARG A 40 1.51 -9.27 20.65
C ARG A 40 0.51 -10.34 21.11
N LEU A 41 -0.39 -9.99 22.03
CA LEU A 41 -1.44 -10.89 22.48
C LEU A 41 -2.39 -11.24 21.33
N ALA A 42 -2.80 -10.25 20.52
CA ALA A 42 -3.59 -10.48 19.32
C ALA A 42 -2.89 -11.41 18.32
N ALA A 43 -1.57 -11.26 18.13
CA ALA A 43 -0.79 -12.16 17.28
C ALA A 43 -0.78 -13.61 17.82
N ILE A 44 -0.64 -13.81 19.13
CA ILE A 44 -0.71 -15.15 19.74
C ILE A 44 -2.11 -15.76 19.52
N TYR A 45 -3.18 -14.99 19.72
CA TYR A 45 -4.53 -15.47 19.42
C TYR A 45 -4.69 -15.86 17.95
N ALA A 46 -4.16 -15.05 17.02
CA ALA A 46 -4.21 -15.37 15.59
C ALA A 46 -3.50 -16.70 15.27
N VAL A 47 -2.32 -16.94 15.86
CA VAL A 47 -1.59 -18.20 15.71
C VAL A 47 -2.40 -19.37 16.25
N VAL A 48 -2.93 -19.28 17.47
CA VAL A 48 -3.75 -20.34 18.08
C VAL A 48 -5.00 -20.63 17.24
N LEU A 49 -5.68 -19.61 16.75
CA LEU A 49 -6.87 -19.74 15.90
C LEU A 49 -6.53 -20.31 14.52
N SER A 50 -5.35 -20.03 13.96
CA SER A 50 -4.94 -20.58 12.65
C SER A 50 -4.76 -22.10 12.67
N PHE A 51 -4.44 -22.69 13.83
CA PHE A 51 -4.37 -24.14 14.00
C PHE A 51 -5.74 -24.79 14.30
N SER A 52 -6.80 -24.00 14.47
CA SER A 52 -8.14 -24.51 14.77
C SER A 52 -8.94 -24.79 13.49
N PRO A 53 -9.18 -26.06 13.12
CA PRO A 53 -9.93 -26.40 11.90
C PRO A 53 -11.40 -25.97 11.98
N LYS A 54 -11.96 -25.85 13.20
CA LYS A 54 -13.33 -25.32 13.39
C LYS A 54 -13.44 -23.86 12.98
N PHE A 55 -12.42 -23.05 13.28
CA PHE A 55 -12.41 -21.64 12.89
C PHE A 55 -12.25 -21.50 11.37
N ALA A 56 -11.38 -22.32 10.76
CA ALA A 56 -11.27 -22.37 9.31
C ALA A 56 -12.59 -22.77 8.63
N ALA A 57 -13.35 -23.72 9.18
CA ALA A 57 -14.66 -24.10 8.66
C ALA A 57 -15.68 -22.95 8.72
N VAL A 58 -15.66 -22.16 9.79
CA VAL A 58 -16.52 -20.96 9.91
C VAL A 58 -16.18 -19.93 8.83
N ILE A 59 -14.90 -19.65 8.58
CA ILE A 59 -14.49 -18.71 7.52
C ILE A 59 -14.95 -19.20 6.15
N ASN A 60 -14.81 -20.51 5.87
CA ASN A 60 -15.26 -21.09 4.60
C ASN A 60 -16.79 -21.12 4.46
N SER A 61 -17.54 -21.01 5.56
CA SER A 61 -19.00 -20.90 5.54
C SER A 61 -19.51 -19.49 5.20
N ILE A 62 -18.63 -18.48 5.18
CA ILE A 62 -18.99 -17.09 4.87
C ILE A 62 -19.37 -16.97 3.39
N PRO A 63 -20.53 -16.39 3.04
CA PRO A 63 -20.93 -16.20 1.66
C PRO A 63 -19.93 -15.36 0.86
N ALA A 64 -19.69 -15.75 -0.40
CA ALA A 64 -18.80 -15.03 -1.30
C ALA A 64 -19.18 -13.54 -1.48
N ALA A 65 -20.47 -13.21 -1.39
CA ALA A 65 -20.95 -11.82 -1.43
C ALA A 65 -20.38 -10.95 -0.28
N VAL A 66 -20.23 -11.52 0.92
CA VAL A 66 -19.67 -10.82 2.08
C VAL A 66 -18.16 -10.65 1.92
N ILE A 67 -17.46 -11.72 1.48
CA ILE A 67 -16.02 -11.66 1.21
C ILE A 67 -15.71 -10.64 0.13
N GLY A 68 -16.53 -10.56 -0.92
CA GLY A 68 -16.45 -9.55 -1.97
C GLY A 68 -16.65 -8.13 -1.43
N GLY A 69 -17.66 -7.92 -0.58
CA GLY A 69 -17.91 -6.62 0.05
C GLY A 69 -16.77 -6.13 0.95
N VAL A 70 -16.22 -7.02 1.79
CA VAL A 70 -15.06 -6.70 2.63
C VAL A 70 -13.83 -6.39 1.77
N SER A 71 -13.57 -7.21 0.73
CA SER A 71 -12.45 -6.97 -0.19
C SER A 71 -12.58 -5.64 -0.93
N PHE A 72 -13.80 -5.26 -1.33
CA PHE A 72 -14.08 -3.98 -1.98
C PHE A 72 -13.72 -2.79 -1.07
N ILE A 73 -14.11 -2.85 0.21
CA ILE A 73 -13.76 -1.82 1.19
C ILE A 73 -12.25 -1.78 1.41
N LEU A 74 -11.59 -2.93 1.57
CA LEU A 74 -10.14 -3.01 1.77
C LEU A 74 -9.36 -2.40 0.60
N TYR A 75 -9.67 -2.79 -0.63
CA TYR A 75 -9.03 -2.21 -1.82
C TYR A 75 -9.35 -0.72 -1.99
N GLY A 76 -10.58 -0.30 -1.69
CA GLY A 76 -10.98 1.11 -1.68
C GLY A 76 -10.18 1.93 -0.67
N MET A 77 -9.99 1.41 0.55
CA MET A 77 -9.18 2.04 1.60
C MET A 77 -7.72 2.15 1.21
N ILE A 78 -7.13 1.12 0.59
CA ILE A 78 -5.75 1.16 0.08
C ILE A 78 -5.59 2.31 -0.94
N SER A 79 -6.53 2.44 -1.88
CA SER A 79 -6.55 3.53 -2.85
C SER A 79 -6.68 4.90 -2.18
N ALA A 80 -7.61 5.05 -1.24
CA ALA A 80 -7.84 6.29 -0.50
C ALA A 80 -6.61 6.72 0.33
N VAL A 81 -5.90 5.78 0.97
CA VAL A 81 -4.65 6.05 1.69
C VAL A 81 -3.56 6.52 0.72
N GLY A 82 -3.48 5.95 -0.48
CA GLY A 82 -2.57 6.41 -1.53
C GLY A 82 -2.83 7.87 -1.92
N VAL A 83 -4.10 8.23 -2.17
CA VAL A 83 -4.49 9.63 -2.48
C VAL A 83 -4.21 10.55 -1.29
N ARG A 84 -4.55 10.13 -0.08
CA ARG A 84 -4.26 10.89 1.15
C ARG A 84 -2.76 11.18 1.28
N ASN A 85 -1.90 10.20 1.03
CA ASN A 85 -0.44 10.38 1.09
C ASN A 85 0.06 11.41 0.06
N VAL A 86 -0.52 11.47 -1.13
CA VAL A 86 -0.20 12.50 -2.13
C VAL A 86 -0.57 13.90 -1.64
N VAL A 87 -1.74 14.03 -1.00
CA VAL A 87 -2.22 15.30 -0.45
C VAL A 87 -1.42 15.74 0.78
N GLU A 88 -1.14 14.83 1.71
CA GLU A 88 -0.35 15.12 2.92
C GLU A 88 1.09 15.54 2.58
N ASN A 89 1.68 14.94 1.54
CA ASN A 89 2.99 15.33 1.04
C ASN A 89 2.96 16.60 0.17
N GLN A 90 1.81 17.29 0.06
CA GLN A 90 1.65 18.55 -0.68
C GLN A 90 2.20 18.45 -2.13
N VAL A 91 1.87 17.37 -2.84
CA VAL A 91 2.32 17.18 -4.22
C VAL A 91 1.67 18.22 -5.12
N ASP A 92 2.48 19.15 -5.62
CA ASP A 92 2.05 20.19 -6.54
C ASP A 92 1.80 19.63 -7.95
N PHE A 93 0.52 19.47 -8.30
CA PHE A 93 0.08 19.03 -9.62
C PHE A 93 0.01 20.15 -10.67
N THR A 94 0.21 21.41 -10.28
CA THR A 94 0.29 22.53 -11.23
C THR A 94 1.58 22.45 -12.05
N ARG A 95 2.62 21.83 -11.50
CA ARG A 95 3.84 21.49 -12.23
C ARG A 95 3.59 20.35 -13.19
N SER A 96 3.74 20.63 -14.48
CA SER A 96 3.58 19.65 -15.56
C SER A 96 4.41 18.38 -15.33
N ARG A 97 5.60 18.49 -14.70
CA ARG A 97 6.44 17.34 -14.32
C ARG A 97 5.69 16.32 -13.46
N ASN A 98 5.12 16.76 -12.33
CA ASN A 98 4.44 15.88 -11.38
C ASN A 98 3.15 15.32 -11.97
N LEU A 99 2.42 16.13 -12.74
CA LEU A 99 1.21 15.70 -13.45
C LEU A 99 1.52 14.61 -14.47
N ILE A 100 2.58 14.77 -15.28
CA ILE A 100 3.00 13.76 -16.27
C ILE A 100 3.41 12.46 -15.58
N ILE A 101 4.20 12.52 -14.50
CA ILE A 101 4.61 11.32 -13.75
C ILE A 101 3.37 10.58 -13.21
N ALA A 102 2.44 11.29 -12.57
CA ALA A 102 1.22 10.70 -12.04
C ALA A 102 0.32 10.11 -13.13
N ALA A 103 0.18 10.81 -14.26
CA ALA A 103 -0.60 10.32 -15.41
C ALA A 103 0.01 9.03 -15.99
N VAL A 104 1.34 8.96 -16.15
CA VAL A 104 2.00 7.76 -16.66
C VAL A 104 1.87 6.59 -15.68
N ILE A 105 2.02 6.82 -14.37
CA ILE A 105 1.81 5.77 -13.35
C ILE A 105 0.37 5.24 -13.41
N LEU A 106 -0.62 6.12 -13.51
CA LEU A 106 -2.03 5.75 -13.53
C LEU A 106 -2.40 4.99 -14.82
N VAL A 107 -1.97 5.48 -15.98
CA VAL A 107 -2.21 4.83 -17.27
C VAL A 107 -1.49 3.49 -17.34
N SER A 108 -0.25 3.40 -16.86
CA SER A 108 0.49 2.13 -16.86
C SER A 108 -0.12 1.12 -15.90
N GLY A 109 -0.52 1.57 -14.71
CA GLY A 109 -1.05 0.70 -13.65
C GLY A 109 -2.38 0.06 -14.04
N LEU A 110 -3.28 0.83 -14.65
CA LEU A 110 -4.58 0.35 -15.12
C LEU A 110 -4.52 -0.28 -16.52
N GLY A 111 -3.76 0.33 -17.44
CA GLY A 111 -3.69 -0.08 -18.83
C GLY A 111 -2.99 -1.42 -19.04
N PHE A 112 -1.81 -1.62 -18.43
CA PHE A 112 -1.08 -2.89 -18.57
C PHE A 112 -1.70 -4.03 -17.76
N ASN A 113 -2.56 -3.73 -16.78
CA ASN A 113 -3.30 -4.76 -16.05
C ASN A 113 -4.30 -5.48 -16.97
N SER A 114 -4.97 -4.73 -17.86
CA SER A 114 -5.91 -5.26 -18.85
C SER A 114 -5.26 -6.16 -19.92
N CYS A 115 -3.95 -6.01 -20.15
CA CYS A 115 -3.20 -6.85 -21.09
C CYS A 115 -2.55 -8.09 -20.44
N GLY A 116 -2.79 -8.33 -19.13
CA GLY A 116 -2.19 -9.46 -18.42
C GLY A 116 -0.72 -9.24 -17.98
N GLY A 117 -0.24 -8.01 -18.03
CA GLY A 117 1.15 -7.66 -17.71
C GLY A 117 2.13 -7.85 -18.88
N LEU A 118 3.42 -7.58 -18.63
CA LEU A 118 4.49 -7.83 -19.58
C LEU A 118 5.24 -9.09 -19.16
N THR A 119 5.11 -10.15 -19.95
CA THR A 119 5.91 -11.36 -19.77
C THR A 119 7.14 -11.27 -20.66
N PHE A 120 8.32 -11.23 -20.04
CA PHE A 120 9.58 -11.31 -20.75
C PHE A 120 10.34 -12.56 -20.32
N THR A 121 11.03 -13.17 -21.27
CA THR A 121 11.92 -14.30 -21.01
C THR A 121 13.31 -13.75 -20.79
N VAL A 122 13.79 -13.72 -19.54
CA VAL A 122 15.17 -13.35 -19.21
C VAL A 122 15.87 -14.60 -18.68
N ALA A 123 17.00 -14.95 -19.29
CA ALA A 123 17.85 -16.08 -18.91
C ALA A 123 17.11 -17.43 -18.77
N GLY A 124 16.11 -17.69 -19.63
CA GLY A 124 15.35 -18.95 -19.63
C GLY A 124 14.21 -19.03 -18.61
N ALA A 125 13.97 -18.00 -17.80
CA ALA A 125 12.82 -17.89 -16.90
C ALA A 125 11.78 -16.92 -17.47
N HIS A 126 10.50 -17.33 -17.48
CA HIS A 126 9.38 -16.46 -17.79
C HIS A 126 9.08 -15.57 -16.58
N VAL A 127 9.38 -14.28 -16.69
CA VAL A 127 9.07 -13.30 -15.64
C VAL A 127 7.88 -12.47 -16.12
N THR A 128 6.76 -12.61 -15.43
CA THR A 128 5.55 -11.80 -15.69
C THR A 128 5.53 -10.61 -14.74
N LEU A 129 5.76 -9.42 -15.29
CA LEU A 129 5.58 -8.17 -14.55
C LEU A 129 4.11 -7.76 -14.61
N THR A 130 3.52 -7.58 -13.43
CA THR A 130 2.16 -7.05 -13.30
C THR A 130 2.11 -5.58 -13.73
N GLY A 131 0.93 -5.11 -14.15
CA GLY A 131 0.71 -3.68 -14.49
C GLY A 131 1.14 -2.72 -13.38
N LEU A 132 0.95 -3.11 -12.12
CA LEU A 132 1.38 -2.33 -10.95
C LEU A 132 2.91 -2.24 -10.86
N ALA A 133 3.64 -3.33 -11.11
CA ALA A 133 5.10 -3.33 -11.09
C ALA A 133 5.68 -2.43 -12.21
N ILE A 134 5.09 -2.49 -13.40
CA ILE A 134 5.47 -1.65 -14.54
C ILE A 134 5.23 -0.17 -14.21
N ALA A 135 4.06 0.15 -13.64
CA ALA A 135 3.72 1.51 -13.23
C ALA A 135 4.71 2.07 -12.19
N ALA A 136 5.10 1.25 -11.20
CA ALA A 136 6.08 1.65 -10.20
C ALA A 136 7.45 1.91 -10.83
N ILE A 137 7.94 1.01 -11.68
CA ILE A 137 9.23 1.16 -12.37
C ILE A 137 9.21 2.41 -13.28
N ALA A 138 8.15 2.59 -14.08
CA ALA A 138 7.98 3.73 -14.96
C ALA A 138 7.93 5.04 -14.17
N GLY A 139 7.21 5.07 -13.05
CA GLY A 139 7.14 6.23 -12.15
C GLY A 139 8.50 6.61 -11.57
N VAL A 140 9.25 5.63 -11.06
CA VAL A 140 10.61 5.85 -10.52
C VAL A 140 11.57 6.33 -11.62
N ALA A 141 11.54 5.69 -12.79
CA ALA A 141 12.39 6.06 -13.92
C ALA A 141 12.08 7.48 -14.43
N LEU A 142 10.81 7.83 -14.61
CA LEU A 142 10.40 9.17 -15.02
C LEU A 142 10.75 10.23 -13.98
N ASN A 143 10.57 9.93 -12.69
CA ASN A 143 11.00 10.84 -11.63
C ASN A 143 12.52 11.08 -11.65
N ALA A 144 13.33 10.07 -11.98
CA ALA A 144 14.78 10.20 -12.09
C ALA A 144 15.24 10.94 -13.37
N ILE A 145 14.57 10.72 -14.51
CA ILE A 145 14.95 11.29 -15.81
C ILE A 145 14.50 12.74 -15.95
N LEU A 146 13.33 13.11 -15.43
CA LEU A 146 12.78 14.46 -15.59
C LEU A 146 13.53 15.47 -14.69
N PRO A 147 14.24 16.46 -15.27
CA PRO A 147 14.93 17.50 -14.50
C PRO A 147 13.94 18.45 -13.81
N GLY A 148 14.35 19.05 -12.68
CA GLY A 148 13.47 19.84 -11.80
C GLY A 148 13.05 19.08 -10.53
N ASN A 149 14.01 18.41 -9.88
CA ASN A 149 13.76 17.63 -8.67
C ASN A 149 13.66 18.57 -7.46
N ASP A 150 12.46 19.07 -7.14
CA ASP A 150 12.23 19.91 -5.96
C ASP A 150 12.17 19.12 -4.64
N PHE A 151 12.35 17.79 -4.69
CA PHE A 151 12.30 16.93 -3.52
C PHE A 151 13.61 17.02 -2.72
N GLN A 152 13.69 17.99 -1.81
CA GLN A 152 14.72 18.03 -0.77
C GLN A 152 14.31 17.11 0.39
N PHE A 153 14.93 15.93 0.49
CA PHE A 153 14.79 15.05 1.65
C PHE A 153 15.25 15.80 2.92
N GLY A 154 14.33 16.07 3.85
CA GLY A 154 14.66 16.50 5.21
C GLY A 154 14.41 17.97 5.59
N LYS A 155 13.60 18.75 4.87
CA LYS A 155 13.38 20.19 5.22
C LYS A 155 11.94 20.67 5.49
N THR A 156 10.98 19.79 5.75
CA THR A 156 9.60 20.18 6.13
C THR A 156 9.16 19.62 7.49
N ALA A 157 10.06 19.61 8.47
CA ALA A 157 9.71 19.40 9.87
C ALA A 157 9.69 20.70 10.70
N SER A 158 9.67 21.87 10.05
CA SER A 158 9.59 23.15 10.75
C SER A 158 8.94 24.22 9.87
N ALA A 159 7.63 24.09 9.69
CA ALA A 159 6.76 25.20 9.33
C ALA A 159 5.46 25.04 10.13
N ASP A 160 5.61 25.07 11.46
CA ASP A 160 4.57 25.60 12.33
C ASP A 160 4.24 27.02 11.84
N GLY A 161 3.20 27.09 11.04
CA GLY A 161 2.63 28.31 10.48
C GLY A 161 1.13 28.19 10.56
N SER A 162 0.62 28.33 11.78
CA SER A 162 -0.73 28.83 12.02
C SER A 162 -1.00 30.04 11.12
N ALA A 163 -1.66 29.83 9.98
CA ALA A 163 -2.15 30.90 9.12
C ALA A 163 -3.35 30.41 8.32
N ASP A 164 -4.52 30.77 8.85
CA ASP A 164 -5.62 31.32 8.06
C ASP A 164 -6.49 30.34 7.25
N LEU A 165 -7.26 29.54 7.99
CA LEU A 165 -8.58 29.10 7.54
C LEU A 165 -9.60 30.22 7.84
N GLY A 166 -9.85 31.13 6.89
CA GLY A 166 -10.87 32.16 7.10
C GLY A 166 -10.91 33.31 6.09
N LYS A 167 -11.34 33.03 4.85
CA LYS A 167 -11.98 33.94 3.86
C LYS A 167 -12.23 33.06 2.63
N TYR A 168 -13.44 32.76 2.17
CA TYR A 168 -14.71 33.50 2.10
C TYR A 168 -15.87 32.58 2.45
#